data_AF-A0A1J5DX50-F1
#
_entry.id   AF-A0A1J5DX50-F1
#
_cell.length_a   1.000
_cell.length_b   1.000
_cell.length_c   1.000
_cell.angle_alpha   90.00
_cell.angle_beta   90.00
_cell.angle_gamma   90.00
#
_symmetry.space_group_name_H-M   'P 1'
#
loop_
_entity.id
_entity.type
_entity.pdbx_description
1 polymer ?
#
loop_
_entity_poly.entity_id
_entity_poly.type
_entity_poly.pdbx_seq_one_letter_code
_entity_poly.pdbx_strand_id
1 'polypeptide(L)'
;MSNQRAHDRVMVNHEFGSIDAFLTEYVSNISRGGVFIRSKSPLAVGTRVQLRFTVIVEDVETIEGEGEVVRLERGPNPGMGVAFTRLTERSQTLIDALLEHTPDGELVLVLPESDRKSDDEE
;
A
#
# COMPACT_ATOMS: atom_id res chain seq x y z
N MET A 1 11.68 -21.14 -11.02
CA MET A 1 10.30 -20.62 -11.15
C MET A 1 10.39 -19.13 -11.38
N SER A 2 10.02 -18.67 -12.56
CA SER A 2 10.26 -17.29 -13.01
C SER A 2 9.27 -16.36 -12.31
N ASN A 3 9.72 -15.64 -11.28
CA ASN A 3 8.97 -14.54 -10.70
C ASN A 3 9.09 -13.33 -11.66
N GLN A 4 8.40 -13.44 -12.80
CA GLN A 4 8.40 -12.39 -13.81
C GLN A 4 7.50 -11.26 -13.29
N ARG A 5 8.12 -10.15 -12.90
CA ARG A 5 7.40 -8.92 -12.58
C ARG A 5 6.71 -8.43 -13.85
N ALA A 6 5.38 -8.41 -13.88
CA ALA A 6 4.60 -8.05 -15.06
C ALA A 6 4.29 -6.55 -15.18
N HIS A 7 4.55 -5.76 -14.12
CA HIS A 7 4.15 -4.35 -14.05
C HIS A 7 5.22 -3.47 -13.41
N ASP A 8 5.32 -2.24 -13.90
CA ASP A 8 6.16 -1.19 -13.36
C ASP A 8 5.68 -0.78 -11.96
N ARG A 9 6.64 -0.36 -11.12
CA ARG A 9 6.41 0.03 -9.73
C ARG A 9 7.04 1.39 -9.47
N VAL A 10 6.25 2.26 -8.86
CA VAL A 10 6.73 3.54 -8.33
C VAL A 10 6.88 3.38 -6.82
N MET A 11 8.06 3.75 -6.32
CA MET A 11 8.31 3.83 -4.89
C MET A 11 7.57 5.04 -4.33
N VAL A 12 6.88 4.84 -3.23
CA VAL A 12 6.15 5.91 -2.53
C VAL A 12 6.73 6.05 -1.12
N ASN A 13 6.64 7.22 -0.51
CA ASN A 13 7.10 7.50 0.86
C ASN A 13 8.63 7.46 1.10
N HIS A 14 9.44 7.99 0.18
CA HIS A 14 10.91 7.91 0.27
C HIS A 14 11.52 8.61 1.52
N GLU A 15 10.97 9.73 1.99
CA GLU A 15 11.49 10.50 3.14
C GLU A 15 11.25 9.84 4.51
N PHE A 16 10.34 8.89 4.57
CA PHE A 16 10.02 8.13 5.79
C PHE A 16 11.06 7.07 6.13
N GLY A 17 12.12 6.86 5.34
CA GLY A 17 13.22 5.98 5.74
C GLY A 17 13.84 6.36 7.11
N SER A 18 13.74 7.65 7.49
CA SER A 18 14.15 8.14 8.82
C SER A 18 13.07 8.03 9.91
N ILE A 19 11.79 7.94 9.51
CA ILE A 19 10.61 7.88 10.39
C ILE A 19 10.04 6.45 10.46
N ASP A 20 10.62 5.48 9.75
CA ASP A 20 10.29 4.05 9.76
C ASP A 20 10.16 3.47 11.19
N ALA A 21 10.85 4.06 12.16
CA ALA A 21 10.73 3.70 13.57
C ALA A 21 9.33 3.97 14.14
N PHE A 22 8.66 5.04 13.69
CA PHE A 22 7.44 5.62 14.27
C PHE A 22 6.14 5.21 13.55
N LEU A 23 6.18 4.96 12.24
CA LEU A 23 5.00 4.48 11.51
C LEU A 23 4.82 2.98 11.72
N THR A 24 3.62 2.58 12.17
CA THR A 24 3.30 1.15 12.34
C THR A 24 3.08 0.49 10.99
N GLU A 25 2.42 1.18 10.05
CA GLU A 25 2.10 0.68 8.72
C GLU A 25 2.05 1.79 7.66
N TYR A 26 2.59 1.54 6.46
CA TYR A 26 2.52 2.47 5.32
C TYR A 26 2.72 1.74 3.98
N VAL A 27 2.15 2.24 2.88
CA VAL A 27 2.46 1.70 1.54
C VAL A 27 3.83 2.21 1.10
N SER A 28 4.74 1.33 0.66
CA SER A 28 6.08 1.72 0.18
C SER A 28 6.26 1.65 -1.33
N ASN A 29 5.35 0.98 -2.04
CA ASN A 29 5.27 1.05 -3.49
C ASN A 29 3.87 0.69 -3.99
N ILE A 30 3.58 1.18 -5.19
CA ILE A 30 2.33 0.94 -5.91
C ILE A 30 2.62 0.49 -7.34
N SER A 31 1.73 -0.36 -7.86
CA SER A 31 1.66 -0.81 -9.26
C SER A 31 0.20 -0.92 -9.67
N ARG A 32 -0.08 -1.12 -10.97
CA ARG A 32 -1.45 -1.38 -11.45
C ARG A 32 -2.14 -2.56 -10.75
N GLY A 33 -1.37 -3.57 -10.35
CA GLY A 33 -1.92 -4.80 -9.77
C GLY A 33 -2.01 -4.81 -8.24
N GLY A 34 -1.43 -3.83 -7.54
CA GLY A 34 -1.41 -3.84 -6.09
C GLY A 34 -0.36 -2.95 -5.46
N VAL A 35 -0.30 -3.06 -4.13
CA VAL A 35 0.58 -2.28 -3.25
C VAL A 35 1.42 -3.17 -2.37
N PHE A 36 2.54 -2.64 -1.89
CA PHE A 36 3.25 -3.22 -0.77
C PHE A 36 3.11 -2.35 0.47
N ILE A 37 2.56 -2.93 1.53
CA ILE A 37 2.37 -2.26 2.83
C ILE A 37 3.48 -2.74 3.76
N ARG A 38 4.36 -1.84 4.16
CA ARG A 38 5.25 -2.05 5.29
C ARG A 38 4.41 -2.14 6.55
N SER A 39 4.65 -3.15 7.36
CA SER A 39 3.94 -3.37 8.62
C SER A 39 4.80 -4.24 9.53
N LYS A 40 4.85 -3.88 10.82
CA LYS A 40 5.49 -4.71 11.85
C LYS A 40 4.68 -5.96 12.19
N SER A 41 3.37 -5.93 11.92
CA SER A 41 2.42 -7.01 12.19
C SER A 41 1.59 -7.30 10.93
N PRO A 42 2.21 -7.81 9.85
CA PRO A 42 1.51 -8.02 8.59
C PRO A 42 0.42 -9.08 8.73
N LEU A 43 -0.71 -8.85 8.06
CA LEU A 43 -1.84 -9.76 8.03
C LEU A 43 -1.51 -11.03 7.24
N ALA A 44 -2.16 -12.15 7.57
CA ALA A 44 -1.92 -13.42 6.89
C ALA A 44 -2.26 -13.38 5.39
N VAL A 45 -1.61 -14.23 4.59
CA VAL A 45 -1.97 -14.43 3.17
C VAL A 45 -3.42 -14.92 3.07
N GLY A 46 -4.18 -14.38 2.13
CA GLY A 46 -5.60 -14.62 1.94
C GLY A 46 -6.50 -13.64 2.70
N THR A 47 -5.95 -12.81 3.59
CA THR A 47 -6.73 -11.78 4.29
C THR A 47 -7.20 -10.72 3.31
N ARG A 48 -8.52 -10.46 3.31
CA ARG A 48 -9.13 -9.35 2.56
C ARG A 48 -9.10 -8.07 3.38
N VAL A 49 -8.71 -6.98 2.74
CA VAL A 49 -8.56 -5.67 3.37
C VAL A 49 -9.30 -4.60 2.59
N GLN A 50 -9.87 -3.65 3.31
CA GLN A 50 -10.29 -2.37 2.74
C GLN A 50 -9.07 -1.46 2.69
N LEU A 51 -8.76 -0.96 1.50
CA LEU A 51 -7.67 -0.02 1.26
C LEU A 51 -8.25 1.38 1.19
N ARG A 52 -7.70 2.27 2.01
CA ARG A 52 -7.95 3.71 1.96
C ARG A 52 -6.68 4.43 2.38
N PHE A 53 -6.07 5.14 1.45
CA PHE A 53 -4.79 5.77 1.70
C PHE A 53 -4.57 6.99 0.81
N THR A 54 -3.84 7.99 1.29
CA THR A 54 -3.61 9.25 0.59
C THR A 54 -2.27 9.32 -0.12
N VAL A 55 -2.27 9.80 -1.35
CA VAL A 55 -1.09 10.04 -2.16
C VAL A 55 -0.96 11.55 -2.39
N ILE A 56 0.22 12.13 -2.15
CA ILE A 56 0.52 13.53 -2.46
C ILE A 56 1.41 13.57 -3.70
N VAL A 57 1.00 14.28 -4.74
CA VAL A 57 1.83 14.50 -5.95
C VAL A 57 1.94 15.99 -6.22
N GLU A 58 0.80 16.60 -6.52
CA GLU A 58 0.60 18.06 -6.59
C GLU A 58 -0.39 18.47 -5.50
N ASP A 59 -1.50 17.73 -5.40
CA ASP A 59 -2.50 17.82 -4.34
C ASP A 59 -2.61 16.49 -3.57
N VAL A 60 -3.28 16.53 -2.42
CA VAL A 60 -3.63 15.33 -1.64
C VAL A 60 -4.77 14.60 -2.33
N GLU A 61 -4.49 13.40 -2.80
CA GLU A 61 -5.45 12.51 -3.46
C GLU A 61 -5.66 11.24 -2.66
N THR A 62 -6.86 10.65 -2.72
CA THR A 62 -7.19 9.42 -1.97
C THR A 62 -7.38 8.24 -2.91
N ILE A 63 -6.69 7.14 -2.61
CA ILE A 63 -6.87 5.85 -3.24
C ILE A 63 -7.73 4.97 -2.33
N GLU A 64 -8.81 4.43 -2.90
CA GLU A 64 -9.80 3.60 -2.22
C GLU A 64 -10.09 2.34 -3.02
N GLY A 65 -10.18 1.20 -2.32
CA GLY A 65 -10.52 -0.07 -2.92
C GLY A 65 -10.43 -1.23 -1.95
N GLU A 66 -10.43 -2.43 -2.50
CA GLU A 66 -10.29 -3.69 -1.79
C GLU A 66 -9.06 -4.42 -2.30
N GLY A 67 -8.46 -5.22 -1.42
CA GLY A 67 -7.38 -6.10 -1.81
C GLY A 67 -7.28 -7.34 -0.97
N GLU A 68 -6.41 -8.25 -1.41
CA GLU A 68 -6.09 -9.49 -0.71
C GLU A 68 -4.59 -9.57 -0.49
N VAL A 69 -4.18 -9.97 0.71
CA VAL A 69 -2.77 -10.23 1.01
C VAL A 69 -2.32 -11.45 0.22
N VAL A 70 -1.39 -11.26 -0.71
CA VAL A 70 -0.89 -12.35 -1.57
C VAL A 70 0.52 -12.82 -1.19
N ARG A 71 1.25 -12.04 -0.38
CA ARG A 71 2.59 -12.39 0.07
C ARG A 71 2.98 -11.65 1.34
N LEU A 72 3.89 -12.25 2.09
CA LEU A 72 4.54 -11.66 3.25
C LEU A 72 6.03 -11.43 2.96
N GLU A 73 6.56 -10.30 3.42
CA GLU A 73 7.99 -10.04 3.47
C GLU A 73 8.44 -10.09 4.94
N ARG A 74 9.49 -10.88 5.20
CA ARG A 74 10.12 -10.98 6.51
C ARG A 74 11.54 -10.41 6.41
N GLY A 75 12.08 -9.89 7.51
CA GLY A 75 13.46 -9.40 7.58
C GLY A 75 13.52 -7.93 8.01
N PRO A 76 14.52 -7.15 7.56
CA PRO A 76 14.74 -5.78 8.04
C PRO A 76 13.59 -4.83 7.68
N ASN A 77 12.77 -5.24 6.72
CA ASN A 77 11.77 -4.44 6.04
C ASN A 77 10.43 -5.19 5.98
N PRO A 78 9.84 -5.56 7.14
CA PRO A 78 8.68 -6.43 7.20
C PRO A 78 7.44 -5.77 6.59
N GLY A 79 6.56 -6.58 6.02
CA GLY A 79 5.33 -6.10 5.41
C GLY A 79 4.58 -7.16 4.63
N MET A 80 3.61 -6.71 3.84
CA MET A 80 2.74 -7.54 3.05
C MET A 80 2.50 -6.94 1.67
N GLY A 81 2.48 -7.80 0.65
CA GLY A 81 2.01 -7.43 -0.67
C GLY A 81 0.51 -7.68 -0.75
N VAL A 82 -0.24 -6.65 -1.13
CA VAL A 82 -1.69 -6.70 -1.29
C VAL A 82 -2.01 -6.53 -2.77
N ALA A 83 -2.67 -7.53 -3.37
CA ALA A 83 -3.18 -7.43 -4.73
C ALA A 83 -4.53 -6.72 -4.70
N PHE A 84 -4.76 -5.79 -5.62
CA PHE A 84 -6.07 -5.15 -5.75
C PHE A 84 -7.09 -6.16 -6.27
N THR A 85 -8.22 -6.29 -5.57
CA THR A 85 -9.37 -7.07 -6.03
C THR A 85 -10.44 -6.16 -6.63
N ARG A 86 -10.51 -4.92 -6.15
CA ARG A 86 -11.42 -3.88 -6.64
C ARG A 86 -10.84 -2.50 -6.34
N LEU A 87 -11.00 -1.57 -7.26
CA LEU A 87 -10.64 -0.16 -7.06
C LEU A 87 -11.80 0.70 -7.55
N THR A 88 -11.98 1.87 -6.96
CA THR A 88 -12.88 2.87 -7.56
C THR A 88 -12.33 3.35 -8.91
N GLU A 89 -13.19 3.77 -9.83
CA GLU A 89 -12.77 4.30 -11.13
C GLU A 89 -11.79 5.49 -10.97
N ARG A 90 -12.07 6.39 -10.01
CA ARG A 90 -11.19 7.51 -9.68
C ARG A 90 -9.79 7.02 -9.26
N SER A 91 -9.74 6.02 -8.38
CA SER A 91 -8.47 5.47 -7.90
C SER A 91 -7.70 4.72 -8.99
N GLN A 92 -8.38 4.03 -9.91
CA GLN A 92 -7.73 3.41 -11.07
C GLN A 92 -7.06 4.47 -11.95
N THR A 93 -7.81 5.53 -12.32
CA THR A 93 -7.28 6.64 -13.12
C THR A 93 -6.11 7.34 -12.45
N LEU A 94 -6.19 7.57 -11.12
CA LEU A 94 -5.08 8.14 -10.35
C LEU A 94 -3.84 7.25 -10.38
N ILE A 95 -3.99 5.93 -10.21
CA ILE A 95 -2.87 4.99 -10.27
C ILE A 95 -2.25 4.97 -11.66
N ASP A 96 -3.06 4.97 -12.72
CA ASP A 96 -2.51 5.01 -14.08
C ASP A 96 -1.74 6.30 -14.34
N ALA A 97 -2.28 7.45 -13.93
CA ALA A 97 -1.58 8.74 -14.02
C ALA A 97 -0.25 8.75 -13.23
N LEU A 98 -0.26 8.22 -11.99
CA LEU A 98 0.94 8.09 -11.14
C LEU A 98 2.03 7.25 -11.79
N LEU A 99 1.66 6.21 -12.53
CA LEU A 99 2.62 5.30 -13.17
C LEU A 99 3.13 5.86 -14.50
N GLU A 100 2.32 6.64 -15.20
CA GLU A 100 2.69 7.31 -16.45
C GLU A 100 3.55 8.55 -16.23
N HIS A 101 3.35 9.24 -15.11
CA HIS A 101 4.10 10.42 -14.72
C HIS A 101 4.77 10.09 -13.41
N THR A 102 5.97 9.49 -13.47
CA THR A 102 6.79 9.33 -12.27
C THR A 102 7.14 10.73 -11.78
N PRO A 103 6.51 11.24 -10.71
CA PRO A 103 6.87 12.55 -10.19
C PRO A 103 8.17 12.34 -9.41
N ASP A 104 9.09 13.30 -9.47
CA ASP A 104 10.22 13.39 -8.54
C ASP A 104 9.74 13.72 -7.09
N GLY A 105 8.45 13.55 -6.80
CA GLY A 105 7.70 14.15 -5.70
C GLY A 105 7.10 13.15 -4.72
N GLU A 106 7.05 13.61 -3.48
CA GLU A 106 6.85 12.90 -2.22
C GLU A 106 5.38 12.58 -1.91
N LEU A 107 5.07 11.30 -1.63
CA LEU A 107 3.73 10.83 -1.27
C LEU A 107 3.67 10.56 0.25
N VAL A 108 2.61 11.01 0.93
CA VAL A 108 2.39 10.81 2.39
C VAL A 108 1.07 10.09 2.62
N LEU A 109 1.15 8.89 3.19
CA LEU A 109 0.00 8.02 3.45
C LEU A 109 -0.39 8.03 4.92
N VAL A 110 -1.57 8.56 5.22
CA VAL A 110 -2.24 8.38 6.52
C VAL A 110 -3.27 7.28 6.36
N LEU A 111 -3.01 6.11 6.94
CA LEU A 111 -4.04 5.09 7.10
C LEU A 111 -5.00 5.59 8.18
N PRO A 112 -6.33 5.65 7.94
CA PRO A 112 -7.25 5.77 9.06
C PRO A 112 -7.04 4.56 9.96
N GLU A 113 -7.02 4.77 11.28
CA GLU A 113 -6.98 3.67 12.24
C GLU A 113 -8.05 2.66 11.85
N SER A 114 -7.60 1.50 11.38
CA SER A 114 -8.52 0.41 11.15
C SER A 114 -9.16 0.13 12.50
N ASP A 115 -10.49 0.13 12.55
CA ASP A 115 -11.27 -0.50 13.61
C ASP A 115 -10.59 -1.83 13.90
N ARG A 116 -9.75 -1.86 14.93
CA ARG A 116 -9.34 -3.10 15.56
C ARG A 116 -10.67 -3.63 16.03
N LYS A 117 -11.28 -4.56 15.28
CA LYS A 117 -12.28 -5.43 15.88
C LYS A 117 -11.59 -6.01 17.10
N SER A 118 -12.03 -5.52 18.23
CA SER A 118 -11.93 -6.13 19.52
C SER A 118 -12.51 -7.53 19.37
N ASP A 119 -11.66 -8.48 19.00
CA ASP A 119 -11.90 -9.88 19.33
C ASP A 119 -11.39 -10.09 20.77
N ASP A 120 -11.98 -9.33 21.69
CA ASP A 120 -12.17 -9.72 23.09
C ASP A 120 -13.61 -10.22 23.14
N GLU A 121 -13.79 -11.53 23.02
CA GLU A 121 -14.88 -12.34 23.61
C GLU A 121 -14.67 -13.80 23.20
N GLU A 122 -13.86 -14.53 23.98
CA GLU A 122 -14.33 -15.64 24.87
C GLU A 122 -13.22 -16.08 25.84
#